data_AF-A0A0S9KDG5-F1
#
_entry.id   AF-A0A0S9KDG5-F1
#
_cell.length_a   1.000
_cell.length_b   1.000
_cell.length_c   1.000
_cell.angle_alpha   90.00
_cell.angle_beta   90.00
_cell.angle_gamma   90.00
#
_symmetry.space_group_name_H-M   'P 1'
#
loop_
_entity.id
_entity.type
_entity.pdbx_description
1 polymer ?
#
loop_
_entity_poly.entity_id
_entity_poly.type
_entity_poly.pdbx_seq_one_letter_code
_entity_poly.pdbx_strand_id
1 'polypeptide(L)'
;MKNPFQKTPAAPVIDPATPRSFYRTHRMGVQARTFKTGFDSHVQLEYMGATEFESPGRHLRELRAAGEIVTRSKDVTRDGNTVPVHFAGPAQSIDQAIEAFSDWVAEPHIDASEYTRLEGRFSGDLDDHLRRTDAWWAYDAKLMWTFDENLVGELVAAINDRPAT
;
A
#
# COMPACT_ATOMS: atom_id res chain seq x y z
N MET A 1 38.44 -23.24 13.12
CA MET A 1 37.55 -22.84 14.23
C MET A 1 36.50 -21.90 13.67
N LYS A 2 35.20 -22.24 13.76
CA LYS A 2 34.10 -21.39 13.28
C LYS A 2 33.72 -20.42 14.40
N ASN A 3 33.60 -19.13 14.08
CA ASN A 3 33.30 -18.07 15.04
C ASN A 3 31.84 -18.18 15.52
N PRO A 4 31.56 -18.47 16.81
CA PRO A 4 30.20 -18.78 17.30
C PRO A 4 29.31 -17.56 17.56
N PHE A 5 29.70 -16.35 17.11
CA PHE A 5 29.01 -15.10 17.44
C PHE A 5 28.44 -14.35 16.23
N GLN A 6 27.92 -15.06 15.22
CA GLN A 6 26.96 -14.43 14.32
C GLN A 6 25.65 -14.25 15.08
N LYS A 7 25.53 -13.11 15.79
CA LYS A 7 24.24 -12.62 16.27
C LYS A 7 23.35 -12.47 15.04
N THR A 8 22.34 -13.32 14.92
CA THR A 8 21.24 -13.09 13.99
C THR A 8 20.73 -11.67 14.28
N PRO A 9 20.76 -10.74 13.30
CA PRO A 9 20.22 -9.41 13.52
C PRO A 9 18.77 -9.58 13.99
N ALA A 10 18.41 -8.92 15.09
CA ALA A 10 17.04 -8.91 15.56
C ALA A 10 16.15 -8.46 14.39
N ALA A 11 15.02 -9.15 14.21
CA ALA A 11 14.03 -8.70 13.23
C ALA A 11 13.72 -7.22 13.51
N PRO A 12 13.65 -6.37 12.48
CA PRO A 12 13.30 -4.98 12.67
C PRO A 12 11.97 -4.89 13.42
N VAL A 13 11.93 -4.13 14.50
CA VAL A 13 10.68 -3.84 15.21
C VAL A 13 9.79 -3.07 14.24
N ILE A 14 8.64 -3.64 13.89
CA ILE A 14 7.63 -2.97 13.08
C ILE A 14 6.74 -2.23 14.06
N ASP A 15 6.75 -0.89 14.00
CA ASP A 15 5.82 -0.09 14.78
C ASP A 15 4.38 -0.45 14.36
N PRO A 16 3.47 -0.65 15.32
CA PRO A 16 2.09 -1.00 15.02
C PRO A 16 1.43 0.11 14.20
N ALA A 17 0.72 -0.29 13.14
CA ALA A 17 -0.03 0.66 12.33
C ALA A 17 -1.15 1.32 13.15
N THR A 18 -1.35 2.61 12.93
CA THR A 18 -2.45 3.40 13.51
C THR A 18 -3.17 4.13 12.38
N PRO A 19 -4.36 4.72 12.60
CA PRO A 19 -5.02 5.51 11.56
C PRO A 19 -4.14 6.61 10.95
N ARG A 20 -3.25 7.23 11.74
CA ARG A 20 -2.31 8.24 11.27
C ARG A 20 -1.26 7.69 10.29
N SER A 21 -1.00 6.39 10.30
CA SER A 21 -0.08 5.73 9.37
C SER A 21 -0.56 5.79 7.90
N PHE A 22 -1.80 6.21 7.66
CA PHE A 22 -2.39 6.40 6.33
C PHE A 22 -2.31 7.84 5.82
N TYR A 23 -1.76 8.77 6.62
CA TYR A 23 -1.60 10.16 6.24
C TYR A 23 -0.86 10.30 4.90
N ARG A 24 0.22 9.52 4.70
CA ARG A 24 0.97 9.49 3.43
C ARG A 24 0.52 8.35 2.53
N THR A 25 -0.65 8.53 1.93
CA THR A 25 -1.23 7.61 0.93
C THR A 25 -0.99 8.14 -0.48
N HIS A 26 -0.47 7.28 -1.34
CA HIS A 26 -0.23 7.55 -2.75
C HIS A 26 -1.18 6.76 -3.66
N ARG A 27 -1.66 7.37 -4.73
CA ARG A 27 -2.50 6.72 -5.77
C ARG A 27 -1.62 6.08 -6.84
N MET A 28 -2.07 4.97 -7.40
CA MET A 28 -1.33 4.20 -8.39
C MET A 28 -2.25 3.75 -9.53
N GLY A 29 -1.76 3.83 -10.76
CA GLY A 29 -2.25 3.04 -11.88
C GLY A 29 -1.48 1.73 -11.95
N VAL A 30 -2.18 0.60 -12.13
CA VAL A 30 -1.59 -0.74 -12.22
C VAL A 30 -1.62 -1.15 -13.69
N GLN A 31 -0.46 -1.11 -14.32
CA GLN A 31 -0.31 -1.45 -15.73
C GLN A 31 1.13 -1.88 -16.03
N ALA A 32 1.28 -2.89 -16.89
CA ALA A 32 2.60 -3.30 -17.38
C ALA A 32 3.24 -2.17 -18.21
N ARG A 33 4.50 -1.86 -17.93
CA ARG A 33 5.26 -0.77 -18.57
C ARG A 33 6.55 -1.30 -19.17
N THR A 34 6.51 -1.57 -20.48
CA THR A 34 7.54 -2.28 -21.26
C THR A 34 8.96 -1.68 -21.18
N PHE A 35 9.11 -0.40 -20.82
CA PHE A 35 10.40 0.31 -20.75
C PHE A 35 10.83 0.67 -19.33
N LYS A 36 10.20 0.05 -18.32
CA LYS A 36 10.51 0.25 -16.90
C LYS A 36 10.96 -1.08 -16.30
N THR A 37 11.62 -1.03 -15.14
CA THR A 37 12.15 -2.21 -14.45
C THR A 37 11.78 -2.17 -12.96
N GLY A 38 11.74 -3.34 -12.32
CA GLY A 38 11.36 -3.44 -10.91
C GLY A 38 9.92 -2.97 -10.69
N PHE A 39 9.68 -2.35 -9.54
CA PHE A 39 8.37 -1.81 -9.14
C PHE A 39 7.70 -0.95 -10.23
N ASP A 40 8.45 -0.05 -10.87
CA ASP A 40 7.91 0.87 -11.89
C ASP A 40 7.47 0.16 -13.19
N SER A 41 7.81 -1.13 -13.37
CA SER A 41 7.37 -1.93 -14.51
C SER A 41 5.94 -2.45 -14.39
N HIS A 42 5.38 -2.43 -13.19
CA HIS A 42 4.03 -2.91 -12.88
C HIS A 42 3.07 -1.78 -12.51
N VAL A 43 3.61 -0.69 -11.96
CA VAL A 43 2.80 0.43 -11.48
C VAL A 43 3.30 1.77 -11.98
N GLN A 44 2.38 2.71 -12.03
CA GLN A 44 2.64 4.13 -12.21
C GLN A 44 2.11 4.88 -10.99
N LEU A 45 3.02 5.46 -10.22
CA LEU A 45 2.66 6.40 -9.16
C LEU A 45 2.03 7.66 -9.80
N GLU A 46 0.84 8.02 -9.33
CA GLU A 46 0.14 9.21 -9.82
C GLU A 46 0.73 10.49 -9.24
N TYR A 47 0.71 11.56 -10.02
CA TYR A 47 1.10 12.86 -9.50
C TYR A 47 0.13 13.35 -8.42
N MET A 48 0.64 13.58 -7.21
CA MET A 48 -0.11 13.99 -6.02
C MET A 48 0.66 15.06 -5.22
N GLY A 49 1.05 16.17 -5.86
CA GLY A 49 1.61 17.32 -5.15
C GLY A 49 2.85 16.97 -4.31
N ALA A 50 2.86 17.38 -3.03
CA ALA A 50 4.05 17.33 -2.16
C ALA A 50 4.54 15.90 -1.87
N THR A 51 3.68 14.91 -2.03
CA THR A 51 4.04 13.49 -1.89
C THR A 51 5.01 13.00 -2.96
N GLU A 52 5.24 13.78 -4.02
CA GLU A 52 6.24 13.50 -5.06
C GLU A 52 7.68 13.56 -4.54
N PHE A 53 7.93 14.34 -3.48
CA PHE A 53 9.26 14.52 -2.90
C PHE A 53 9.61 13.44 -1.88
N GLU A 54 8.65 12.57 -1.53
CA GLU A 54 8.88 11.40 -0.70
C GLU A 54 9.60 10.34 -1.53
N SER A 55 10.69 9.76 -1.02
CA SER A 55 11.52 8.81 -1.75
C SER A 55 10.83 7.42 -1.80
N PRO A 56 10.13 7.03 -2.88
CA PRO A 56 9.32 5.81 -2.88
C PRO A 56 10.23 4.58 -2.80
N GLY A 57 11.44 4.67 -3.36
CA GLY A 57 12.46 3.62 -3.24
C GLY A 57 12.95 3.37 -1.81
N ARG A 58 12.87 4.35 -0.89
CA ARG A 58 13.14 4.11 0.54
C ARG A 58 12.01 3.29 1.15
N HIS A 59 10.77 3.70 0.98
CA HIS A 59 9.61 3.01 1.56
C HIS A 59 9.44 1.60 0.99
N LEU A 60 9.73 1.40 -0.29
CA LEU A 60 9.72 0.07 -0.90
C LEU A 60 10.77 -0.86 -0.28
N ARG A 61 11.97 -0.34 0.05
CA ARG A 61 12.99 -1.13 0.77
C ARG A 61 12.54 -1.47 2.18
N GLU A 62 11.93 -0.52 2.90
CA GLU A 62 11.39 -0.74 4.25
C GLU A 62 10.24 -1.75 4.27
N LEU A 63 9.36 -1.70 3.25
CA LEU A 63 8.28 -2.67 3.03
C LEU A 63 8.85 -4.07 2.81
N ARG A 64 9.82 -4.22 1.89
CA ARG A 64 10.50 -5.50 1.62
C ARG A 64 11.27 -6.05 2.81
N ALA A 65 11.87 -5.17 3.62
CA ALA A 65 12.62 -5.56 4.81
C ALA A 65 11.72 -6.01 5.97
N ALA A 66 10.42 -5.69 5.94
CA ALA A 66 9.46 -6.08 6.96
C ALA A 66 9.03 -7.56 6.88
N GLY A 67 9.37 -8.27 5.80
CA GLY A 67 9.19 -9.72 5.69
C GLY A 67 8.50 -10.17 4.40
N GLU A 68 7.96 -11.38 4.44
CA GLU A 68 7.15 -11.95 3.36
C GLU A 68 5.92 -11.09 3.09
N ILE A 69 5.64 -10.81 1.82
CA ILE A 69 4.46 -10.07 1.39
C ILE A 69 3.34 -11.05 1.08
N VAL A 70 2.20 -10.88 1.75
CA VAL A 70 1.00 -11.70 1.58
C VAL A 70 -0.19 -10.82 1.21
N THR A 71 -1.26 -11.47 0.77
CA THR A 71 -2.53 -10.80 0.50
C THR A 71 -3.56 -11.11 1.57
N ARG A 72 -4.47 -10.16 1.79
CA ARG A 72 -5.66 -10.30 2.63
C ARG A 72 -6.81 -9.55 1.98
N SER A 73 -8.04 -9.89 2.35
CA SER A 73 -9.21 -9.14 1.91
C SER A 73 -10.13 -8.91 3.09
N LYS A 74 -10.79 -7.76 3.11
CA LYS A 74 -11.73 -7.38 4.17
C LYS A 74 -12.81 -6.50 3.58
N ASP A 75 -14.04 -6.74 4.02
CA ASP A 75 -15.15 -5.81 3.78
C ASP A 75 -14.97 -4.59 4.67
N VAL A 76 -14.88 -3.41 4.04
CA VAL A 76 -14.68 -2.14 4.73
C VAL A 76 -15.92 -1.30 4.54
N THR A 77 -16.37 -0.65 5.61
CA THR A 77 -17.58 0.18 5.62
C THR A 77 -17.23 1.65 5.78
N ARG A 78 -17.78 2.50 4.92
CA ARG A 78 -17.75 3.96 5.05
C ARG A 78 -19.10 4.54 4.68
N ASP A 79 -19.59 5.49 5.48
CA ASP A 79 -20.85 6.20 5.21
C ASP A 79 -22.04 5.24 4.91
N GLY A 80 -22.05 4.09 5.60
CA GLY A 80 -23.05 3.02 5.42
C GLY A 80 -22.82 2.09 4.22
N ASN A 81 -21.88 2.40 3.33
CA ASN A 81 -21.53 1.58 2.17
C ASN A 81 -20.41 0.60 2.54
N THR A 82 -20.62 -0.69 2.26
CA THR A 82 -19.63 -1.74 2.52
C THR A 82 -19.13 -2.29 1.20
N VAL A 83 -17.81 -2.32 1.04
CA VAL A 83 -17.15 -2.81 -0.19
C VAL A 83 -15.97 -3.70 0.17
N PRO A 84 -15.70 -4.75 -0.63
CA PRO A 84 -14.50 -5.57 -0.46
C PRO A 84 -13.26 -4.76 -0.84
N VAL A 85 -12.23 -4.84 0.00
CA VAL A 85 -10.91 -4.25 -0.24
C VAL A 85 -9.86 -5.34 -0.16
N HIS A 86 -8.95 -5.38 -1.13
CA HIS A 86 -7.88 -6.36 -1.25
C HIS A 86 -6.54 -5.70 -0.97
N PHE A 87 -5.80 -6.26 -0.02
CA PHE A 87 -4.59 -5.69 0.56
C PHE A 87 -3.38 -6.55 0.23
N ALA A 88 -2.23 -5.90 0.06
CA ALA A 88 -0.92 -6.51 -0.03
C ALA A 88 0.05 -5.83 0.96
N GLY A 89 0.72 -6.63 1.79
CA GLY A 89 1.62 -6.12 2.84
C GLY A 89 2.36 -7.23 3.60
N PRO A 90 3.20 -6.88 4.57
CA PRO A 90 4.02 -7.84 5.32
C PRO A 90 3.17 -8.78 6.18
N ALA A 91 3.40 -10.09 6.09
CA ALA A 91 2.63 -11.13 6.80
C ALA A 91 2.53 -10.91 8.31
N GLN A 92 3.57 -10.34 8.91
CA GLN A 92 3.67 -10.13 10.36
C GLN A 92 2.81 -8.96 10.87
N SER A 93 2.43 -8.03 10.01
CA SER A 93 1.77 -6.78 10.41
C SER A 93 0.53 -6.41 9.60
N ILE A 94 0.20 -7.18 8.54
CA ILE A 94 -0.88 -6.84 7.61
C ILE A 94 -2.24 -6.76 8.30
N ASP A 95 -2.56 -7.67 9.22
CA ASP A 95 -3.88 -7.69 9.87
C ASP A 95 -4.10 -6.44 10.73
N GLN A 96 -3.07 -6.02 11.49
CA GLN A 96 -3.10 -4.78 12.26
C GLN A 96 -3.20 -3.53 11.36
N ALA A 97 -2.50 -3.52 10.23
CA ALA A 97 -2.60 -2.44 9.26
C ALA A 97 -4.01 -2.35 8.65
N ILE A 98 -4.68 -3.49 8.43
CA ILE A 98 -6.06 -3.54 7.92
C ILE A 98 -7.06 -3.03 8.96
N GLU A 99 -6.86 -3.34 10.24
CA GLU A 99 -7.65 -2.76 11.33
C GLU A 99 -7.51 -1.23 11.35
N ALA A 100 -6.27 -0.73 11.39
CA ALA A 100 -5.99 0.70 11.37
C ALA A 100 -6.51 1.41 10.10
N PHE A 101 -6.48 0.73 8.95
CA PHE A 101 -7.10 1.23 7.71
C PHE A 101 -8.62 1.38 7.87
N SER A 102 -9.27 0.39 8.47
CA SER A 102 -10.73 0.40 8.66
C SER A 102 -11.15 1.55 9.57
N ASP A 103 -10.39 1.77 10.65
CA ASP A 103 -10.60 2.89 11.55
C ASP A 103 -10.42 4.24 10.84
N TRP A 104 -9.32 4.40 10.07
CA TRP A 104 -9.05 5.61 9.29
C TRP A 104 -10.13 5.91 8.26
N VAL A 105 -10.62 4.89 7.55
CA VAL A 105 -11.70 5.03 6.55
C VAL A 105 -13.05 5.34 7.19
N ALA A 106 -13.29 4.91 8.43
CA ALA A 106 -14.53 5.18 9.16
C ALA A 106 -14.61 6.62 9.70
N GLU A 107 -13.50 7.35 9.75
CA GLU A 107 -13.49 8.75 10.20
C GLU A 107 -14.38 9.63 9.31
N PRO A 108 -15.09 10.62 9.89
CA PRO A 108 -15.92 11.55 9.11
C PRO A 108 -15.13 12.26 8.01
N HIS A 109 -13.86 12.56 8.28
CA HIS A 109 -12.92 13.18 7.35
C HIS A 109 -11.68 12.31 7.21
N ILE A 110 -11.35 11.93 5.98
CA ILE A 110 -10.12 11.17 5.69
C ILE A 110 -8.93 12.11 5.83
N ASP A 111 -8.15 11.93 6.90
CA ASP A 111 -6.92 12.69 7.12
C ASP A 111 -5.78 12.09 6.27
N ALA A 112 -5.49 12.75 5.16
CA ALA A 112 -4.41 12.41 4.24
C ALA A 112 -3.67 13.68 3.80
N SER A 113 -2.38 13.54 3.50
CA SER A 113 -1.55 14.64 2.99
C SER A 113 -2.04 15.16 1.65
N GLU A 114 -2.72 14.32 0.88
CA GLU A 114 -3.23 14.62 -0.45
C GLU A 114 -4.54 13.88 -0.72
N TYR A 115 -5.31 14.37 -1.71
CA TYR A 115 -6.63 13.85 -2.00
C TYR A 115 -6.61 12.39 -2.52
N THR A 116 -7.03 11.45 -1.68
CA THR A 116 -6.96 10.00 -1.96
C THR A 116 -8.02 9.53 -2.95
N ARG A 117 -9.13 10.25 -3.06
CA ARG A 117 -10.33 9.90 -3.84
C ARG A 117 -11.04 8.63 -3.38
N LEU A 118 -10.71 8.09 -2.21
CA LEU A 118 -11.30 6.82 -1.72
C LEU A 118 -12.82 6.92 -1.57
N GLU A 119 -13.33 8.08 -1.21
CA GLU A 119 -14.75 8.32 -0.98
C GLU A 119 -15.61 7.95 -2.19
N GLY A 120 -15.14 8.23 -3.41
CA GLY A 120 -15.84 7.86 -4.65
C GLY A 120 -15.91 6.36 -4.91
N ARG A 121 -14.94 5.59 -4.39
CA ARG A 121 -14.97 4.11 -4.46
C ARG A 121 -16.01 3.51 -3.52
N PHE A 122 -16.26 4.13 -2.37
CA PHE A 122 -17.30 3.71 -1.43
C PHE A 122 -18.70 4.16 -1.84
N SER A 123 -18.83 5.38 -2.39
CA SER A 123 -20.14 5.92 -2.82
C SER A 123 -20.61 5.39 -4.18
N GLY A 124 -19.71 4.82 -4.98
CA GLY A 124 -19.97 4.42 -6.36
C GLY A 124 -20.02 5.59 -7.36
N ASP A 125 -19.87 6.82 -6.89
CA ASP A 125 -19.78 8.02 -7.73
C ASP A 125 -18.33 8.24 -8.19
N LEU A 126 -17.96 7.48 -9.21
CA LEU A 126 -16.63 7.54 -9.80
C LEU A 126 -16.58 8.68 -10.83
N ASP A 127 -16.03 9.82 -10.43
CA ASP A 127 -15.63 10.87 -11.37
C ASP A 127 -14.68 10.30 -12.45
N ASP A 128 -14.62 10.89 -13.64
CA ASP A 128 -13.80 10.39 -14.76
C ASP A 128 -12.31 10.31 -14.39
N HIS A 129 -11.86 11.14 -13.44
CA HIS A 129 -10.51 11.09 -12.89
C HIS A 129 -10.25 9.89 -11.96
N LEU A 130 -11.29 9.37 -11.29
CA LEU A 130 -11.23 8.18 -10.45
C LEU A 130 -11.05 6.89 -11.25
N ARG A 131 -11.47 6.88 -12.52
CA ARG A 131 -11.28 5.73 -13.43
C ARG A 131 -9.82 5.38 -13.72
N ARG A 132 -8.87 6.25 -13.34
CA ARG A 132 -7.43 6.03 -13.58
C ARG A 132 -6.67 5.50 -12.38
N THR A 133 -7.29 5.47 -11.20
CA THR A 133 -6.65 4.99 -9.97
C THR A 133 -7.06 3.55 -9.72
N ASP A 134 -6.12 2.64 -9.87
CA ASP A 134 -6.34 1.19 -9.73
C ASP A 134 -6.01 0.71 -8.31
N ALA A 135 -5.07 1.37 -7.64
CA ALA A 135 -4.58 0.99 -6.33
C ALA A 135 -4.04 2.19 -5.53
N TRP A 136 -3.74 1.94 -4.27
CA TRP A 136 -3.14 2.91 -3.35
C TRP A 136 -2.03 2.27 -2.54
N TRP A 137 -1.11 3.11 -2.05
CA TRP A 137 -0.02 2.71 -1.17
C TRP A 137 0.12 3.70 -0.01
N ALA A 138 -0.10 3.24 1.22
CA ALA A 138 0.23 3.97 2.44
C ALA A 138 1.66 3.62 2.86
N TYR A 139 2.57 4.58 2.74
CA TYR A 139 4.00 4.36 2.94
C TYR A 139 4.32 3.95 4.39
N ASP A 140 3.75 4.65 5.37
CA ASP A 140 4.02 4.42 6.79
C ASP A 140 3.31 3.18 7.33
N ALA A 141 2.13 2.85 6.80
CA ALA A 141 1.42 1.62 7.12
C ALA A 141 2.03 0.38 6.45
N LYS A 142 2.97 0.55 5.50
CA LYS A 142 3.56 -0.53 4.69
C LYS A 142 2.47 -1.39 4.04
N LEU A 143 1.42 -0.74 3.53
CA LEU A 143 0.22 -1.41 3.03
C LEU A 143 -0.15 -0.86 1.66
N MET A 144 -0.32 -1.74 0.68
CA MET A 144 -0.95 -1.42 -0.61
C MET A 144 -2.34 -2.04 -0.65
N TRP A 145 -3.27 -1.41 -1.38
CA TRP A 145 -4.61 -1.97 -1.56
C TRP A 145 -5.25 -1.56 -2.87
N THR A 146 -6.29 -2.31 -3.23
CA THR A 146 -7.15 -2.08 -4.39
C THR A 146 -8.57 -2.57 -4.08
N PHE A 147 -9.55 -2.06 -4.83
CA PHE A 147 -10.94 -2.56 -4.81
C PHE A 147 -11.18 -3.60 -5.91
N ASP A 148 -10.18 -3.92 -6.74
CA ASP A 148 -10.25 -4.97 -7.77
C ASP A 148 -9.44 -6.19 -7.33
N GLU A 149 -10.13 -7.30 -7.07
CA GLU A 149 -9.52 -8.57 -6.67
C GLU A 149 -8.42 -9.02 -7.63
N ASN A 150 -8.57 -8.75 -8.93
CA ASN A 150 -7.63 -9.23 -9.94
C ASN A 150 -6.29 -8.49 -9.89
N LEU A 151 -6.24 -7.30 -9.31
CA LEU A 151 -5.04 -6.46 -9.28
C LEU A 151 -4.17 -6.69 -8.04
N VAL A 152 -4.68 -7.35 -6.99
CA VAL A 152 -3.90 -7.55 -5.76
C VAL A 152 -2.66 -8.42 -6.00
N GLY A 153 -2.73 -9.38 -6.93
CA GLY A 153 -1.59 -10.19 -7.34
C GLY A 153 -0.50 -9.37 -8.03
N GLU A 154 -0.89 -8.40 -8.87
CA GLU A 154 0.04 -7.48 -9.54
C GLU A 154 0.75 -6.56 -8.53
N LEU A 155 0.07 -6.14 -7.45
CA LEU A 155 0.70 -5.39 -6.37
C LEU A 155 1.81 -6.22 -5.67
N VAL A 156 1.54 -7.50 -5.40
CA VAL A 156 2.55 -8.41 -4.83
C VAL A 156 3.72 -8.60 -5.78
N ALA A 157 3.46 -8.78 -7.08
CA ALA A 157 4.49 -8.89 -8.10
C ALA A 157 5.35 -7.62 -8.16
N ALA A 158 4.72 -6.44 -8.19
CA ALA A 158 5.39 -5.14 -8.17
C ALA A 158 6.29 -4.97 -6.94
N ILE A 159 5.80 -5.31 -5.75
CA ILE A 159 6.58 -5.22 -4.52
C ILE A 159 7.79 -6.15 -4.59
N ASN A 160 7.66 -7.34 -5.15
CA ASN A 160 8.75 -8.32 -5.17
C ASN A 160 9.74 -8.13 -6.33
N ASP A 161 9.36 -7.40 -7.40
CA ASP A 161 10.21 -7.20 -8.56
C ASP A 161 11.35 -6.22 -8.28
N ARG A 162 12.58 -6.71 -8.39
CA ARG A 162 13.81 -5.96 -8.13
C ARG A 162 14.49 -5.67 -9.46
N PRO A 163 14.91 -4.42 -9.74
CA PRO A 163 15.76 -4.17 -10.89
C PRO A 163 17.02 -5.04 -10.78
N ALA A 164 17.48 -5.58 -11.91
CA ALA A 164 18.76 -6.28 -11.96
C ALA A 164 19.86 -5.32 -11.46
N THR A 165 20.50 -5.69 -10.36
CA THR A 165 21.64 -4.97 -9.76
C THR A 165 22.91 -5.20 -10.55
#